data_AF-A0A6A5V693-F1
#
_entry.id   AF-A0A6A5V693-F1
#
_cell.length_a   1.000
_cell.length_b   1.000
_cell.length_c   1.000
_cell.angle_alpha   90.00
_cell.angle_beta   90.00
_cell.angle_gamma   90.00
#
_symmetry.space_group_name_H-M   'P 1'
#
loop_
_entity.id
_entity.type
_entity.pdbx_description
1 polymer ?
#
loop_
_entity_poly.entity_id
_entity_poly.type
_entity_poly.pdbx_seq_one_letter_code
_entity_poly.pdbx_strand_id
1 'polypeptide(L)'
;LKNAIASGVDIEWYESGLKRITELGISTLPLDQTFTTDPLPKLNNMTVHHFRIKENAHLVNGRRCEGHLEDFQFGSTGFVTEQEARGVLNALLCQEGVGYLRPMILIGHAVENDIQVFRDHLHIDLAEYPILMTLDTQVMAKELGIEVPPGRKIGLRDLLDSYGVKNKLYLHNAGNDAALTTTVGCL
;
A
#
# COMPACT_ATOMS: atom_id res chain seq x y z
N LEU A 1 18.57 -6.59 9.12
CA LEU A 1 17.85 -5.50 8.45
C LEU A 1 18.44 -4.13 8.82
N LYS A 2 19.74 -3.87 8.57
CA LYS A 2 20.28 -2.53 8.81
C LYS A 2 19.85 -1.63 7.64
N ASN A 3 19.20 -0.51 7.93
CA ASN A 3 18.82 0.52 6.95
C ASN A 3 17.78 0.09 5.89
N ALA A 4 16.94 -0.89 6.20
CA ALA A 4 15.85 -1.29 5.32
C ALA A 4 14.69 -0.28 5.35
N ILE A 5 13.79 -0.39 4.38
CA ILE A 5 12.49 0.31 4.36
C ILE A 5 11.38 -0.72 4.32
N ALA A 6 10.29 -0.49 5.04
CA ALA A 6 9.02 -1.15 4.80
C ALA A 6 8.18 -0.25 3.89
N SER A 7 7.66 -0.79 2.80
CA SER A 7 6.85 -0.02 1.86
C SER A 7 5.53 -0.73 1.63
N GLY A 8 4.43 -0.01 1.85
CA GLY A 8 3.10 -0.45 1.48
C GLY A 8 2.72 0.14 0.13
N VAL A 9 2.04 -0.64 -0.68
CA VAL A 9 1.50 -0.16 -1.95
C VAL A 9 0.07 -0.64 -2.09
N ASP A 10 -0.80 0.24 -2.56
CA ASP A 10 -2.19 -0.05 -2.85
C ASP A 10 -2.60 0.62 -4.18
N ILE A 11 -3.46 -0.05 -4.94
CA ILE A 11 -3.95 0.42 -6.22
C ILE A 11 -5.47 0.30 -6.24
N GLU A 12 -6.15 1.41 -6.53
CA GLU A 12 -7.56 1.37 -6.88
C GLU A 12 -7.74 1.33 -8.41
N TRP A 13 -8.74 0.57 -8.84
CA TRP A 13 -9.14 0.48 -10.24
C TRP A 13 -10.62 0.79 -10.42
N TYR A 14 -10.96 1.23 -11.62
CA TYR A 14 -12.35 1.47 -11.95
C TYR A 14 -13.19 0.19 -11.93
N GLU A 15 -14.32 0.22 -11.22
CA GLU A 15 -15.16 -0.95 -10.93
C GLU A 15 -15.89 -1.53 -12.15
N SER A 16 -15.91 -0.82 -13.28
CA SER A 16 -16.67 -1.17 -14.47
C SER A 16 -15.82 -1.20 -15.74
N GLY A 17 -15.94 -2.26 -16.53
CA GLY A 17 -15.27 -2.39 -17.83
C GLY A 17 -13.82 -2.88 -17.73
N LEU A 18 -12.95 -2.36 -18.59
CA LEU A 18 -11.52 -2.67 -18.57
C LEU A 18 -10.90 -2.12 -17.29
N LYS A 19 -10.09 -2.93 -16.60
CA LYS A 19 -9.36 -2.51 -15.39
C LYS A 19 -8.45 -1.34 -15.73
N ARG A 20 -8.86 -0.14 -15.31
CA ARG A 20 -8.10 1.09 -15.45
C ARG A 20 -7.71 1.55 -14.06
N ILE A 21 -6.42 1.81 -13.86
CA ILE A 21 -5.91 2.29 -12.58
C ILE A 21 -6.39 3.73 -12.39
N THR A 22 -7.03 4.00 -11.25
CA THR A 22 -7.55 5.32 -10.89
C THR A 22 -6.68 6.00 -9.86
N GLU A 23 -6.18 5.24 -8.88
CA GLU A 23 -5.34 5.75 -7.80
C GLU A 23 -4.14 4.84 -7.52
N LEU A 24 -3.12 5.44 -6.94
CA LEU A 24 -1.92 4.80 -6.44
C LEU A 24 -1.60 5.35 -5.06
N GLY A 25 -1.54 4.46 -4.08
CA GLY A 25 -1.12 4.74 -2.71
C GLY A 25 0.23 4.10 -2.43
N ILE A 26 1.13 4.87 -1.83
CA ILE A 26 2.44 4.37 -1.41
C ILE A 26 2.75 4.90 -0.02
N SER A 27 3.03 4.00 0.91
CA SER A 27 3.60 4.32 2.21
C SER A 27 5.06 3.85 2.25
N THR A 28 5.89 4.56 2.99
CA THR A 28 7.27 4.15 3.26
C THR A 28 7.59 4.45 4.70
N LEU A 29 8.08 3.42 5.40
CA LEU A 29 8.49 3.47 6.79
C LEU A 29 9.97 3.05 6.88
N PRO A 30 10.88 3.97 7.22
CA PRO A 30 12.27 3.62 7.49
C PRO A 30 12.38 2.66 8.67
N LEU A 31 13.07 1.53 8.47
CA LEU A 31 13.37 0.58 9.54
C LEU A 31 14.75 0.92 10.13
N ASP A 32 14.74 1.66 11.23
CA ASP A 32 15.94 1.99 11.99
C ASP A 32 16.47 0.79 12.80
N GLN A 33 17.70 0.92 13.33
CA GLN A 33 18.38 -0.15 14.06
C GLN A 33 17.83 -0.36 15.47
N THR A 34 17.01 0.56 15.98
CA THR A 34 16.42 0.48 17.31
C THR A 34 15.15 -0.36 17.24
N PHE A 35 15.27 -1.67 17.41
CA PHE A 35 14.12 -2.53 17.70
C PHE A 35 13.55 -2.13 19.06
N THR A 36 12.65 -1.16 19.06
CA THR A 36 11.76 -0.89 20.18
C THR A 36 10.71 -1.98 20.19
N THR A 37 10.29 -2.42 21.37
CA THR A 37 9.18 -3.37 21.53
C THR A 37 7.82 -2.73 21.20
N ASP A 38 7.77 -1.39 21.16
CA ASP A 38 6.58 -0.64 20.76
C ASP A 38 6.73 -0.18 19.29
N PRO A 39 5.91 -0.72 18.37
CA PRO A 39 5.92 -0.32 16.95
C PRO A 39 5.28 1.06 16.70
N LEU A 40 4.43 1.56 17.61
CA LEU A 40 3.60 2.75 17.36
C LEU A 40 4.41 4.03 17.14
N PRO A 41 5.45 4.36 17.94
CA PRO A 41 6.23 5.57 17.73
C PRO A 41 6.93 5.62 16.36
N LYS A 42 7.25 4.46 15.77
CA LYS A 42 7.90 4.38 14.45
C LYS A 42 6.98 4.81 13.33
N LEU A 43 5.68 4.57 13.46
CA LEU A 43 4.68 4.96 12.46
C LEU A 43 4.66 6.48 12.22
N ASN A 44 5.13 7.29 13.18
CA ASN A 44 5.30 8.75 13.00
C ASN A 44 6.33 9.11 11.92
N ASN A 45 7.26 8.20 11.59
CA ASN A 45 8.24 8.38 10.52
C ASN A 45 7.75 7.84 9.17
N MET A 46 6.50 7.36 9.10
CA MET A 46 5.91 6.89 7.86
C MET A 46 5.58 8.08 6.96
N THR A 47 6.09 8.05 5.74
CA THR A 47 5.68 8.97 4.68
C THR A 47 4.65 8.28 3.80
N VAL A 48 3.57 8.97 3.47
CA VAL A 48 2.48 8.44 2.65
C VAL A 48 2.24 9.38 1.47
N HIS A 49 2.10 8.80 0.29
CA HIS A 49 1.77 9.49 -0.92
C HIS A 49 0.50 8.90 -1.54
N HIS A 50 -0.33 9.79 -2.07
CA HIS A 50 -1.53 9.43 -2.80
C HIS A 50 -1.53 10.14 -4.15
N PHE A 51 -1.74 9.38 -5.22
CA PHE A 51 -1.78 9.89 -6.57
C PHE A 51 -3.01 9.40 -7.30
N ARG A 52 -3.62 10.29 -8.09
CA ARG A 52 -4.65 9.97 -9.07
C ARG A 52 -4.07 9.97 -10.47
N ILE A 53 -4.43 8.96 -11.26
CA ILE A 53 -3.96 8.83 -12.65
C ILE A 53 -4.74 9.79 -13.53
N LYS A 54 -4.08 10.79 -14.12
CA LYS A 54 -4.67 11.90 -14.89
C LYS A 54 -5.64 11.41 -15.97
N GLU A 55 -5.23 10.37 -16.70
CA GLU A 55 -5.97 9.77 -17.80
C GLU A 55 -7.32 9.17 -17.32
N ASN A 56 -7.37 8.71 -16.08
CA ASN A 56 -8.49 7.99 -15.49
C ASN A 56 -9.15 8.74 -14.32
N ALA A 57 -8.69 9.93 -13.96
CA ALA A 57 -9.18 10.69 -12.80
C ALA A 57 -10.64 11.16 -12.92
N HIS A 58 -11.25 11.05 -14.09
CA HIS A 58 -12.68 11.28 -14.28
C HIS A 58 -13.54 10.06 -13.91
N LEU A 59 -12.91 8.89 -13.71
CA LEU A 59 -13.57 7.65 -13.30
C LEU A 59 -13.67 7.62 -11.78
N VAL A 60 -14.89 7.41 -11.28
CA VAL A 60 -15.21 7.41 -9.85
C VAL A 60 -15.95 6.13 -9.52
N ASN A 61 -15.41 5.37 -8.56
CA ASN A 61 -16.09 4.21 -7.99
C ASN A 61 -17.20 4.68 -7.04
N GLY A 62 -18.37 4.06 -7.13
CA GLY A 62 -19.47 4.38 -6.22
C GLY A 62 -20.61 3.37 -6.22
N ARG A 63 -20.58 2.35 -7.09
CA ARG A 63 -21.63 1.33 -7.16
C ARG A 63 -21.34 0.13 -6.26
N ARG A 64 -20.07 -0.27 -6.14
CA ARG A 64 -19.64 -1.44 -5.35
C ARG A 64 -18.86 -1.04 -4.11
N CYS A 65 -18.03 -0.02 -4.23
CA CYS A 65 -17.25 0.58 -3.15
C CYS A 65 -17.36 2.11 -3.31
N GLU A 66 -17.69 2.80 -2.22
CA GLU A 66 -17.68 4.26 -2.20
C GLU A 66 -16.22 4.73 -2.20
N GLY A 67 -15.78 5.38 -3.28
CA GLY A 67 -14.42 5.91 -3.39
C GLY A 67 -14.28 7.24 -2.65
N HIS A 68 -13.19 7.38 -1.89
CA HIS A 68 -12.89 8.57 -1.08
C HIS A 68 -11.74 9.38 -1.68
N LEU A 69 -11.93 9.77 -2.94
CA LEU A 69 -10.90 10.35 -3.82
C LEU A 69 -10.24 11.63 -3.27
N GLU A 70 -11.01 12.42 -2.53
CA GLU A 70 -10.61 13.73 -2.02
C GLU A 70 -10.28 13.69 -0.50
N ASP A 71 -10.47 12.54 0.16
CA ASP A 71 -10.31 12.40 1.61
C ASP A 71 -8.97 11.74 1.99
N PHE A 72 -7.89 12.12 1.30
CA PHE A 72 -6.55 11.65 1.65
C PHE A 72 -6.10 12.25 2.98
N GLN A 73 -5.74 11.41 3.96
CA GLN A 73 -5.54 11.84 5.34
C GLN A 73 -4.10 12.25 5.68
N PHE A 74 -3.14 12.01 4.78
CA PHE A 74 -1.71 12.20 5.06
C PHE A 74 -1.08 13.35 4.24
N GLY A 75 -1.89 14.19 3.60
CA GLY A 75 -1.40 15.34 2.82
C GLY A 75 -2.35 15.72 1.71
N SER A 76 -1.81 16.06 0.54
CA SER A 76 -2.58 16.37 -0.66
C SER A 76 -2.44 15.29 -1.73
N THR A 77 -3.54 14.99 -2.40
CA THR A 77 -3.55 14.10 -3.58
C THR A 77 -2.78 14.74 -4.74
N GLY A 78 -1.79 14.02 -5.27
CA GLY A 78 -1.11 14.38 -6.50
C GLY A 78 -1.85 13.87 -7.75
N PHE A 79 -1.59 14.48 -8.90
CA PHE A 79 -2.09 13.98 -10.19
C PHE A 79 -0.91 13.68 -11.10
N VAL A 80 -0.85 12.45 -11.59
CA VAL A 80 0.27 11.94 -12.38
C VAL A 80 -0.24 11.19 -13.61
N THR A 81 0.52 11.18 -14.69
CA THR A 81 0.29 10.22 -15.78
C THR A 81 0.71 8.82 -15.35
N GLU A 82 0.32 7.78 -16.06
CA GLU A 82 0.80 6.41 -15.81
C GLU A 82 2.34 6.32 -15.88
N GLN A 83 2.97 7.07 -16.79
CA GLN A 83 4.42 7.16 -16.89
C GLN A 83 5.06 7.85 -15.67
N GLU A 84 4.47 8.95 -15.21
CA GLU A 84 4.92 9.64 -14.00
C GLU A 84 4.74 8.74 -12.75
N ALA A 85 3.63 8.00 -12.65
CA ALA A 85 3.37 7.05 -11.57
C ALA A 85 4.47 5.97 -11.49
N ARG A 86 4.90 5.42 -12.63
CA ARG A 86 6.05 4.49 -12.68
C ARG A 86 7.35 5.14 -12.19
N GLY A 87 7.60 6.38 -12.59
CA GLY A 87 8.77 7.14 -12.12
C GLY A 87 8.75 7.34 -10.60
N VAL A 88 7.58 7.64 -10.04
CA VAL A 88 7.37 7.78 -8.60
C VAL A 88 7.58 6.46 -7.86
N LEU A 89 7.02 5.35 -8.36
CA LEU A 89 7.26 4.01 -7.79
C LEU A 89 8.74 3.67 -7.78
N ASN A 90 9.45 3.91 -8.89
CA ASN A 90 10.91 3.74 -8.93
C ASN A 90 11.62 4.58 -7.87
N ALA A 91 11.29 5.87 -7.74
CA ALA A 91 11.95 6.75 -6.79
C ALA A 91 11.69 6.34 -5.33
N LEU A 92 10.46 5.91 -5.00
CA LEU A 92 10.06 5.58 -3.63
C LEU A 92 10.47 4.17 -3.22
N LEU A 93 10.51 3.23 -4.16
CA LEU A 93 10.84 1.84 -3.89
C LEU A 93 12.35 1.53 -4.08
N CYS A 94 13.07 2.27 -4.91
CA CYS A 94 14.52 2.12 -5.09
C CYS A 94 15.29 3.23 -4.37
N GLN A 95 15.13 3.34 -3.06
CA GLN A 95 15.83 4.37 -2.28
C GLN A 95 17.31 4.07 -2.16
N GLU A 96 18.15 5.07 -2.44
CA GLU A 96 19.59 4.97 -2.22
C GLU A 96 19.93 5.17 -0.73
N GLY A 97 20.82 4.31 -0.22
CA GLY A 97 21.57 4.50 1.01
C GLY A 97 22.98 4.99 0.71
N VAL A 98 23.87 4.94 1.70
CA VAL A 98 25.27 5.33 1.50
C VAL A 98 26.00 4.27 0.67
N GLY A 99 25.99 4.43 -0.66
CA GLY A 99 26.70 3.60 -1.62
C GLY A 99 26.00 2.29 -2.03
N TYR A 100 24.72 2.10 -1.71
CA TYR A 100 23.92 0.92 -2.09
C TYR A 100 22.43 1.24 -2.14
N LEU A 101 21.64 0.43 -2.85
CA LEU A 101 20.16 0.49 -2.78
C LEU A 101 19.67 -0.12 -1.47
N ARG A 102 18.80 0.60 -0.76
CA ARG A 102 18.23 0.17 0.52
C ARG A 102 17.36 -1.08 0.31
N PRO A 103 17.55 -2.15 1.10
CA PRO A 103 16.65 -3.30 1.05
C PRO A 103 15.23 -2.92 1.43
N MET A 104 14.25 -3.50 0.73
CA MET A 104 12.83 -3.25 0.96
C MET A 104 12.11 -4.48 1.54
N ILE A 105 11.21 -4.24 2.48
CA ILE A 105 10.12 -5.15 2.84
C ILE A 105 8.86 -4.62 2.17
N LEU A 106 8.31 -5.35 1.20
CA LEU A 106 7.04 -4.99 0.58
C LEU A 106 5.90 -5.48 1.47
N ILE A 107 4.97 -4.60 1.84
CA ILE A 107 3.79 -4.95 2.63
C ILE A 107 2.54 -4.70 1.78
N GLY A 108 1.61 -5.64 1.76
CA GLY A 108 0.34 -5.40 1.09
C GLY A 108 -0.80 -6.26 1.64
N HIS A 109 -1.95 -6.16 0.99
CA HIS A 109 -3.18 -6.81 1.40
C HIS A 109 -3.77 -7.55 0.18
N ALA A 110 -3.36 -8.82 -0.02
CA ALA A 110 -3.49 -9.57 -1.27
C ALA A 110 -2.46 -9.20 -2.37
N VAL A 111 -1.18 -9.20 -2.00
CA VAL A 111 -0.05 -8.69 -2.83
C VAL A 111 0.03 -9.35 -4.21
N GLU A 112 -0.34 -10.63 -4.33
CA GLU A 112 -0.33 -11.35 -5.62
C GLU A 112 -1.20 -10.68 -6.68
N ASN A 113 -2.36 -10.16 -6.29
CA ASN A 113 -3.26 -9.46 -7.22
C ASN A 113 -2.61 -8.16 -7.71
N ASP A 114 -1.98 -7.42 -6.80
CA ASP A 114 -1.35 -6.14 -7.10
C ASP A 114 -0.12 -6.33 -8.00
N ILE A 115 0.73 -7.33 -7.73
CA ILE A 115 1.90 -7.66 -8.57
C ILE A 115 1.49 -7.89 -10.03
N GLN A 116 0.42 -8.65 -10.26
CA GLN A 116 -0.06 -8.90 -11.62
C GLN A 116 -0.53 -7.60 -12.29
N VAL A 117 -1.19 -6.72 -11.53
CA VAL A 117 -1.63 -5.41 -12.02
C VAL A 117 -0.45 -4.48 -12.33
N PHE A 118 0.57 -4.42 -11.47
CA PHE A 118 1.81 -3.67 -11.73
C PHE A 118 2.45 -4.08 -13.05
N ARG A 119 2.52 -5.40 -13.31
CA ARG A 119 3.09 -5.94 -14.54
C ARG A 119 2.25 -5.60 -15.76
N ASP A 120 0.96 -5.85 -15.70
CA ASP A 120 0.08 -5.78 -16.87
C ASP A 120 -0.26 -4.33 -17.27
N HIS A 121 -0.40 -3.44 -16.29
CA HIS A 121 -0.90 -2.07 -16.51
C HIS A 121 0.15 -0.98 -16.33
N LEU A 122 1.09 -1.15 -15.41
CA LEU A 122 2.17 -0.17 -15.21
C LEU A 122 3.49 -0.62 -15.85
N HIS A 123 3.55 -1.83 -16.42
CA HIS A 123 4.77 -2.41 -16.99
C HIS A 123 5.94 -2.36 -15.99
N ILE A 124 5.62 -2.62 -14.72
CA ILE A 124 6.58 -2.71 -13.62
C ILE A 124 6.73 -4.17 -13.25
N ASP A 125 7.97 -4.68 -13.30
CA ASP A 125 8.28 -5.98 -12.73
C ASP A 125 8.89 -5.78 -11.34
N LEU A 126 8.11 -6.07 -10.30
CA LEU A 126 8.56 -5.93 -8.91
C LEU A 126 9.78 -6.82 -8.58
N ALA A 127 10.06 -7.83 -9.41
CA ALA A 127 11.29 -8.62 -9.31
C ALA A 127 12.58 -7.82 -9.56
N GLU A 128 12.50 -6.66 -10.22
CA GLU A 128 13.66 -5.78 -10.47
C GLU A 128 14.00 -4.85 -9.29
N TYR A 129 13.15 -4.82 -8.27
CA TYR A 129 13.30 -3.96 -7.10
C TYR A 129 14.12 -4.65 -6.00
N PRO A 130 14.75 -3.90 -5.08
CA PRO A 130 15.55 -4.46 -3.97
C PRO A 130 14.66 -5.08 -2.86
N ILE A 131 13.62 -5.83 -3.23
CA ILE A 131 12.70 -6.49 -2.31
C ILE A 131 13.40 -7.67 -1.65
N LEU A 132 13.61 -7.56 -0.35
CA LEU A 132 14.18 -8.59 0.50
C LEU A 132 13.12 -9.61 0.94
N MET A 133 11.90 -9.14 1.20
CA MET A 133 10.76 -9.98 1.57
C MET A 133 9.43 -9.26 1.28
N THR A 134 8.39 -10.07 1.14
CA THR A 134 7.01 -9.61 1.00
C THR A 134 6.19 -10.11 2.17
N LEU A 135 5.45 -9.20 2.82
CA LEU A 135 4.50 -9.49 3.88
C LEU A 135 3.09 -9.25 3.35
N ASP A 136 2.31 -10.33 3.21
CA ASP A 136 0.89 -10.23 2.87
C ASP A 136 0.06 -10.30 4.15
N THR A 137 -0.62 -9.19 4.46
CA THR A 137 -1.41 -9.06 5.69
C THR A 137 -2.60 -10.01 5.76
N GLN A 138 -3.11 -10.53 4.63
CA GLN A 138 -4.14 -11.58 4.65
C GLN A 138 -3.55 -12.95 5.03
N VAL A 139 -2.31 -13.22 4.60
CA VAL A 139 -1.58 -14.44 5.00
C VAL A 139 -1.23 -14.37 6.48
N MET A 140 -0.68 -13.23 6.94
CA MET A 140 -0.37 -13.00 8.36
C MET A 140 -1.61 -13.18 9.24
N ALA A 141 -2.75 -12.59 8.86
CA ALA A 141 -3.99 -12.72 9.60
C ALA A 141 -4.42 -14.19 9.77
N LYS A 142 -4.29 -14.99 8.71
CA LYS A 142 -4.58 -16.42 8.74
C LYS A 142 -3.62 -17.17 9.67
N GLU A 143 -2.33 -16.86 9.62
CA GLU A 143 -1.31 -17.48 10.48
C GLU A 143 -1.49 -17.14 11.96
N LEU A 144 -1.99 -15.93 12.26
CA LEU A 144 -2.36 -15.49 13.60
C LEU A 144 -3.71 -16.06 14.09
N GLY A 145 -4.42 -16.82 13.24
CA GLY A 145 -5.70 -17.41 13.60
C GLY A 145 -6.85 -16.42 13.69
N ILE A 146 -6.75 -15.27 13.02
CA ILE A 146 -7.84 -14.28 12.96
C ILE A 146 -9.03 -14.92 12.22
N GLU A 147 -10.18 -14.96 12.86
CA GLU A 147 -11.36 -15.64 12.32
C GLU A 147 -11.87 -14.94 11.06
N VAL A 148 -12.07 -15.73 9.99
CA VAL A 148 -12.66 -15.29 8.73
C VAL A 148 -13.72 -16.30 8.32
N PRO A 149 -14.90 -15.86 7.83
CA PRO A 149 -15.91 -16.77 7.32
C PRO A 149 -15.34 -17.75 6.27
N PRO A 150 -15.74 -19.03 6.29
CA PRO A 150 -15.25 -20.02 5.32
C PRO A 150 -15.42 -19.54 3.87
N GLY A 151 -14.34 -19.66 3.08
CA GLY A 151 -14.34 -19.28 1.67
C GLY A 151 -14.16 -17.79 1.39
N ARG A 152 -13.95 -16.95 2.41
CA ARG A 152 -13.63 -15.52 2.23
C ARG A 152 -12.19 -15.24 2.65
N LYS A 153 -11.59 -14.22 2.02
CA LYS A 153 -10.36 -13.59 2.51
C LYS A 153 -10.75 -12.42 3.42
N ILE A 154 -9.95 -12.14 4.44
CA ILE A 154 -10.21 -10.99 5.33
C ILE A 154 -10.04 -9.69 4.56
N GLY A 155 -11.02 -8.78 4.65
CA GLY A 155 -10.85 -7.44 4.08
C GLY A 155 -10.03 -6.55 5.01
N LEU A 156 -9.46 -5.46 4.48
CA LEU A 156 -8.65 -4.53 5.26
C LEU A 156 -9.43 -3.95 6.45
N ARG A 157 -10.72 -3.64 6.25
CA ARG A 157 -11.62 -3.18 7.33
C ARG A 157 -11.67 -4.17 8.49
N ASP A 158 -11.98 -5.43 8.18
CA ASP A 158 -12.15 -6.49 9.19
C ASP A 158 -10.82 -6.79 9.89
N LEU A 159 -9.71 -6.75 9.15
CA LEU A 159 -8.37 -6.90 9.70
C LEU A 159 -8.05 -5.76 10.68
N LEU A 160 -8.30 -4.51 10.30
CA LEU A 160 -8.10 -3.38 11.20
C LEU A 160 -9.00 -3.50 12.45
N ASP A 161 -10.20 -4.07 12.33
CA ASP A 161 -11.11 -4.31 13.46
C ASP A 161 -10.55 -5.34 14.44
N SER A 162 -9.93 -6.43 13.96
CA SER A 162 -9.30 -7.43 14.83
C SER A 162 -8.12 -6.86 15.63
N TYR A 163 -7.44 -5.83 15.13
CA TYR A 163 -6.38 -5.10 15.85
C TYR A 163 -6.91 -3.93 16.70
N GLY A 164 -8.22 -3.70 16.74
CA GLY A 164 -8.83 -2.63 17.54
C GLY A 164 -8.52 -1.21 17.05
N VAL A 165 -8.10 -1.04 15.79
CA VAL A 165 -7.81 0.27 15.20
C VAL A 165 -9.10 1.07 15.11
N LYS A 166 -9.17 2.20 15.83
CA LYS A 166 -10.33 3.10 15.81
C LYS A 166 -10.17 4.16 14.70
N ASN A 167 -11.27 4.75 14.25
CA ASN A 167 -11.30 5.84 13.27
C ASN A 167 -10.75 5.46 11.87
N LYS A 168 -11.17 4.32 11.34
CA LYS A 168 -10.88 3.85 9.96
C LYS A 168 -11.70 4.62 8.92
N LEU A 169 -11.50 5.92 8.82
CA LEU A 169 -12.22 6.74 7.86
C LEU A 169 -11.61 6.54 6.46
N TYR A 170 -12.46 6.68 5.44
CA TYR A 170 -12.00 6.83 4.05
C TYR A 170 -11.16 5.67 3.49
N LEU A 171 -11.53 4.43 3.84
CA LEU A 171 -11.08 3.21 3.12
C LEU A 171 -11.53 3.29 1.66
N HIS A 172 -10.79 2.71 0.72
CA HIS A 172 -10.94 2.97 -0.73
C HIS A 172 -10.42 4.35 -1.16
N ASN A 173 -9.45 4.87 -0.40
CA ASN A 173 -8.50 5.85 -0.86
C ASN A 173 -7.13 5.15 -0.83
N ALA A 174 -6.48 4.98 -1.97
CA ALA A 174 -5.32 4.10 -2.06
C ALA A 174 -4.19 4.53 -1.10
N GLY A 175 -4.01 5.83 -0.88
CA GLY A 175 -3.00 6.35 0.06
C GLY A 175 -3.29 5.97 1.51
N ASN A 176 -4.55 6.12 1.93
CA ASN A 176 -4.98 5.73 3.27
C ASN A 176 -4.84 4.21 3.47
N ASP A 177 -5.22 3.42 2.48
CA ASP A 177 -5.18 1.95 2.53
C ASP A 177 -3.74 1.42 2.56
N ALA A 178 -2.81 2.02 1.79
CA ALA A 178 -1.39 1.70 1.87
C ALA A 178 -0.82 1.96 3.27
N ALA A 179 -1.17 3.09 3.88
CA ALA A 179 -0.73 3.48 5.23
C ALA A 179 -1.27 2.53 6.31
N LEU A 180 -2.56 2.22 6.26
CA LEU A 180 -3.22 1.31 7.20
C LEU A 180 -2.69 -0.12 7.06
N THR A 181 -2.49 -0.60 5.84
CA THR A 181 -1.91 -1.91 5.54
C THR A 181 -0.49 -2.02 6.08
N THR A 182 0.34 -0.99 5.88
CA THR A 182 1.71 -0.94 6.42
C THR A 182 1.71 -0.96 7.94
N THR A 183 0.79 -0.20 8.54
CA THR A 183 0.64 -0.15 9.99
C THR A 183 0.36 -1.53 10.55
N VAL A 184 -0.68 -2.23 10.09
CA VAL A 184 -1.00 -3.57 10.61
C VAL A 184 0.02 -4.64 10.25
N GLY A 185 0.70 -4.52 9.10
CA GLY A 185 1.80 -5.42 8.74
C GLY A 185 3.04 -5.26 9.62
N CYS A 186 3.13 -4.16 10.39
CA CYS A 186 4.22 -3.89 11.33
C CYS A 186 3.84 -4.10 12.81
N LEU A 187 2.58 -4.45 13.11
CA LEU A 187 2.08 -4.74 14.46
C LEU A 187 2.18 -6.25 14.77
#